data_AF-A0A067P1T1-F1
#
_entry.id   AF-A0A067P1T1-F1
#
_cell.length_a   1.000
_cell.length_b   1.000
_cell.length_c   1.000
_cell.angle_alpha   90.00
_cell.angle_beta   90.00
_cell.angle_gamma   90.00
#
_symmetry.space_group_name_H-M   'P 1'
#
loop_
_entity.id
_entity.type
_entity.pdbx_description
1 polymer ?
#
loop_
_entity_poly.entity_id
_entity_poly.type
_entity_poly.pdbx_seq_one_letter_code
_entity_poly.pdbx_strand_id
1 'polypeptide(L)'
;MALAHAVSPSLYPDVSIDVVMGSVEDTPSRAACVTALGFLDEFPTVIGIIPLSYREALRGPLKNLYNLSNKLGDVSSLVHKLKLHEELGTWPTQTLGIHILVLQVFKEYLATVPNACQVLQAVDEEYRKATRSRSLAIKQAEEQWILQALSPILHAVIEVEGQRLSERYKHPRFTPQENGTLELTLWMIDPIFADKRIRLLNDVTHFSICVMEIS
;
A
#
# COMPACT_ATOMS: atom_id res chain seq x y z
N MET A 1 11.06 -5.51 -10.54
CA MET A 1 11.23 -4.45 -11.56
C MET A 1 10.04 -4.43 -12.55
N ALA A 2 8.81 -4.17 -12.08
CA ALA A 2 7.61 -4.22 -12.94
C ALA A 2 6.38 -3.43 -12.42
N LEU A 3 6.53 -2.45 -11.52
CA LEU A 3 5.41 -1.61 -11.06
C LEU A 3 5.46 -0.16 -11.60
N ALA A 4 6.53 0.20 -12.33
CA ALA A 4 6.75 1.56 -12.83
C ALA A 4 5.85 2.01 -13.99
N HIS A 5 4.87 1.19 -14.43
CA HIS A 5 4.05 1.50 -15.61
C HIS A 5 2.56 1.74 -15.34
N ALA A 6 2.09 1.67 -14.09
CA ALA A 6 0.65 1.82 -13.80
C ALA A 6 0.22 3.21 -13.31
N VAL A 7 1.15 4.12 -12.98
CA VAL A 7 0.81 5.45 -12.45
C VAL A 7 1.28 6.52 -13.43
N SER A 8 0.47 6.76 -14.47
CA SER A 8 0.67 7.89 -15.37
C SER A 8 0.66 9.22 -14.58
N PRO A 9 1.54 10.19 -14.91
CA PRO A 9 1.64 11.47 -14.19
C PRO A 9 0.48 12.44 -14.45
N SER A 10 -0.58 12.04 -15.17
CA SER A 10 -1.55 12.96 -15.79
C SER A 10 -2.80 13.23 -14.95
N LEU A 11 -2.76 13.06 -13.63
CA LEU A 11 -3.89 13.34 -12.73
C LEU A 11 -3.54 14.43 -11.72
N TYR A 12 -3.25 15.64 -12.20
CA TYR A 12 -3.26 16.82 -11.34
C TYR A 12 -3.91 17.99 -12.07
N PRO A 13 -5.02 18.54 -11.56
CA PRO A 13 -5.40 19.89 -11.93
C PRO A 13 -4.39 20.86 -11.30
N ASP A 14 -3.82 21.74 -12.12
CA ASP A 14 -3.04 22.89 -11.68
C ASP A 14 -3.92 23.76 -10.78
N VAL A 15 -3.64 23.76 -9.48
CA VAL A 15 -4.21 24.75 -8.57
C VAL A 15 -3.16 25.84 -8.39
N SER A 16 -3.18 26.82 -9.27
CA SER A 16 -2.45 28.08 -9.09
C SER A 16 -3.10 28.87 -7.96
N ILE A 17 -2.36 29.08 -6.87
CA ILE A 17 -2.74 30.04 -5.83
C ILE A 17 -1.63 31.08 -5.75
N ASP A 18 -1.92 32.27 -6.32
CA ASP A 18 -1.15 33.48 -6.09
C ASP A 18 -1.27 33.88 -4.61
N VAL A 19 -0.18 33.77 -3.85
CA VAL A 19 -0.04 34.44 -2.55
C VAL A 19 1.18 35.35 -2.60
N VAL A 20 0.89 36.65 -2.54
CA VAL A 20 1.85 37.75 -2.55
C VAL A 20 2.32 38.06 -1.13
N MET A 21 3.65 38.11 -0.99
CA MET A 21 4.49 38.87 -0.04
C MET A 21 4.68 38.37 1.41
N GLY A 22 5.91 37.89 1.67
CA GLY A 22 6.56 37.95 2.99
C GLY A 22 7.56 36.82 3.28
N SER A 23 8.87 37.11 3.15
CA SER A 23 10.06 36.27 3.45
C SER A 23 10.21 34.93 2.71
N VAL A 24 11.04 34.97 1.66
CA VAL A 24 11.65 33.81 1.00
C VAL A 24 12.76 33.28 1.92
N GLU A 25 12.46 32.25 2.71
CA GLU A 25 13.47 31.30 3.14
C GLU A 25 13.36 30.08 2.22
N ASP A 26 14.48 29.74 1.58
CA ASP A 26 14.68 28.67 0.58
C ASP A 26 13.98 27.37 0.98
N THR A 27 12.72 27.27 0.60
CA THR A 27 11.95 26.06 0.77
C THR A 27 12.10 25.29 -0.53
N PRO A 28 12.69 24.08 -0.50
CA PRO A 28 12.95 23.33 -1.73
C PRO A 28 11.64 23.17 -2.49
N SER A 29 11.67 23.48 -3.80
CA SER A 29 10.52 23.31 -4.68
C SER A 29 9.92 21.91 -4.50
N ARG A 30 8.60 21.78 -4.62
CA ARG A 30 7.90 20.49 -4.53
C ARG A 30 8.55 19.43 -5.42
N ALA A 31 8.95 19.82 -6.63
CA ALA A 31 9.68 18.94 -7.55
C ALA A 31 11.00 18.44 -6.95
N ALA A 32 11.77 19.31 -6.29
CA ALA A 32 13.02 18.94 -5.63
C ALA A 32 12.79 18.01 -4.43
N CYS A 33 11.71 18.19 -3.65
CA CYS A 33 11.34 17.26 -2.57
C CYS A 33 10.97 15.89 -3.12
N VAL A 34 10.15 15.82 -4.18
CA VAL A 34 9.77 14.54 -4.82
C VAL A 34 11.00 13.83 -5.38
N THR A 35 11.88 14.56 -6.06
CA THR A 35 13.15 14.02 -6.57
C THR A 35 14.06 13.53 -5.43
N ALA A 36 14.15 14.27 -4.32
CA ALA A 36 14.94 13.86 -3.16
C ALA A 36 14.38 12.61 -2.46
N LEU A 37 13.05 12.48 -2.37
CA LEU A 37 12.40 11.27 -1.84
C LEU A 37 12.68 10.04 -2.71
N GLY A 38 12.82 10.22 -4.02
CA GLY A 38 13.18 9.13 -4.95
C GLY A 38 14.60 8.60 -4.81
N PHE A 39 15.49 9.27 -4.06
CA PHE A 39 16.85 8.79 -3.79
C PHE A 39 16.98 8.06 -2.44
N LEU A 40 15.88 7.82 -1.75
CA LEU A 40 15.90 7.18 -0.44
C LEU A 40 15.69 5.68 -0.57
N ASP A 41 16.70 4.94 -0.14
CA ASP A 41 16.71 3.47 -0.24
C ASP A 41 16.37 2.77 1.09
N GLU A 42 16.18 3.53 2.18
CA GLU A 42 15.97 2.99 3.52
C GLU A 42 14.76 3.59 4.23
N PHE A 43 13.90 2.73 4.78
CA PHE A 43 12.69 3.13 5.52
C PHE A 43 12.96 4.14 6.67
N PRO A 44 13.99 3.98 7.53
CA PRO A 44 14.29 4.96 8.57
C PRO A 44 14.58 6.37 8.02
N THR A 45 15.20 6.46 6.85
CA THR A 45 15.56 7.74 6.22
C THR A 45 14.32 8.46 5.69
N VAL A 46 13.37 7.72 5.12
CA VAL A 46 12.06 8.25 4.70
C VAL A 46 11.30 8.83 5.90
N ILE A 47 11.25 8.10 7.03
CA ILE A 47 10.64 8.59 8.28
C ILE A 47 11.39 9.81 8.84
N GLY A 48 12.71 9.89 8.63
CA GLY A 48 13.55 11.01 9.06
C GLY A 48 13.18 12.34 8.41
N ILE A 49 12.60 12.33 7.21
CA ILE A 49 12.21 13.56 6.48
C ILE A 49 10.87 14.11 6.95
N ILE A 50 9.97 13.23 7.43
CA ILE A 50 8.66 13.64 7.95
C ILE A 50 8.85 14.61 9.13
N PRO A 51 8.03 15.66 9.28
CA PRO A 51 8.10 16.56 10.42
C PRO A 51 7.99 15.80 11.75
N LEU A 52 8.85 16.14 12.72
CA LEU A 52 8.97 15.43 14.00
C LEU A 52 7.62 15.20 14.70
N SER A 53 6.73 16.19 14.66
CA SER A 53 5.40 16.16 15.27
C SER A 53 4.48 15.06 14.71
N TYR A 54 4.70 14.63 13.46
CA TYR A 54 3.87 13.61 12.77
C TYR A 54 4.56 12.25 12.63
N ARG A 55 5.87 12.15 12.91
CA ARG A 55 6.66 10.93 12.68
C ARG A 55 6.08 9.72 13.39
N GLU A 56 5.75 9.83 14.67
CA GLU A 56 5.24 8.68 15.44
C GLU A 56 3.87 8.22 14.96
N ALA A 57 2.98 9.18 14.63
CA ALA A 57 1.65 8.88 14.10
C ALA A 57 1.72 8.17 12.73
N LEU A 58 2.67 8.57 11.88
CA LEU A 58 2.83 8.01 10.53
C LEU A 58 3.72 6.76 10.46
N ARG A 59 4.61 6.54 11.44
CA ARG A 59 5.54 5.39 11.42
C ARG A 59 4.80 4.06 11.37
N GLY A 60 3.77 3.87 12.18
CA GLY A 60 2.98 2.62 12.20
C GLY A 60 2.30 2.33 10.87
N PRO A 61 1.49 3.27 10.35
CA PRO A 61 0.86 3.15 9.04
C PRO A 61 1.84 2.93 7.88
N LEU A 62 2.94 3.69 7.81
CA LEU A 62 3.96 3.53 6.77
C LEU A 62 4.68 2.18 6.88
N LYS A 63 4.97 1.70 8.09
CA LYS A 63 5.56 0.37 8.30
C LYS A 63 4.60 -0.74 7.87
N ASN A 64 3.29 -0.58 8.11
CA ASN A 64 2.29 -1.54 7.63
C ASN A 64 2.28 -1.59 6.09
N LEU A 65 2.32 -0.42 5.45
CA LEU A 65 2.37 -0.30 4.00
C LEU A 65 3.65 -0.94 3.42
N TYR A 66 4.81 -0.71 4.03
CA TYR A 66 6.07 -1.40 3.70
C TYR A 66 5.93 -2.93 3.77
N ASN A 67 5.34 -3.44 4.86
CA ASN A 67 5.16 -4.88 5.04
C ASN A 67 4.16 -5.49 4.05
N LEU A 68 3.09 -4.76 3.72
CA LEU A 68 2.09 -5.20 2.76
C LEU A 68 2.65 -5.21 1.33
N SER A 69 3.46 -4.21 0.98
CA SER A 69 4.11 -4.13 -0.33
C SER A 69 5.09 -5.29 -0.56
N ASN A 70 5.93 -5.61 0.44
CA ASN A 70 6.77 -6.82 0.42
C ASN A 70 5.95 -8.09 0.16
N LYS A 71 4.85 -8.27 0.91
CA LYS A 71 3.97 -9.43 0.75
C LYS A 71 3.28 -9.48 -0.60
N LEU A 72 2.95 -8.33 -1.19
CA LEU A 72 2.35 -8.26 -2.52
C LEU A 72 3.30 -8.89 -3.55
N GLY A 73 4.60 -8.59 -3.50
CA GLY A 73 5.59 -9.18 -4.40
C GLY A 73 5.59 -10.72 -4.37
N ASP A 74 5.55 -11.30 -3.17
CA ASP A 74 5.49 -12.74 -2.96
C ASP A 74 4.17 -13.35 -3.48
N VAL A 75 3.04 -12.72 -3.15
CA VAL A 75 1.71 -13.18 -3.56
C VAL A 75 1.53 -13.09 -5.07
N SER A 76 1.88 -11.96 -5.70
CA SER A 76 1.81 -11.78 -7.15
C SER A 76 2.70 -12.78 -7.89
N SER A 77 3.92 -13.02 -7.39
CA SER A 77 4.82 -14.03 -7.95
C SER A 77 4.22 -15.44 -7.88
N LEU A 78 3.55 -15.78 -6.77
CA LEU A 78 2.88 -17.06 -6.60
C LEU A 78 1.64 -17.19 -7.49
N VAL A 79 0.80 -16.15 -7.58
CA VAL A 79 -0.36 -16.11 -8.49
C VAL A 79 0.08 -16.32 -9.93
N HIS A 80 1.15 -15.64 -10.36
CA HIS A 80 1.71 -15.80 -11.69
C HIS A 80 2.16 -17.25 -11.95
N LYS A 81 2.90 -17.87 -11.01
CA LYS A 81 3.30 -19.29 -11.12
C LYS A 81 2.08 -20.22 -11.20
N LEU A 82 1.04 -19.99 -10.40
CA LEU A 82 -0.17 -20.82 -10.40
C LEU A 82 -0.93 -20.71 -11.73
N LYS A 83 -1.01 -19.51 -12.32
CA LYS A 83 -1.56 -19.28 -13.67
C LYS A 83 -0.75 -20.00 -14.73
N LEU A 84 0.58 -19.89 -14.69
CA LEU A 84 1.46 -20.57 -15.64
C LEU A 84 1.25 -22.09 -15.59
N HIS A 85 1.17 -22.67 -14.39
CA HIS A 85 0.88 -24.08 -14.27
C HIS A 85 -0.49 -24.43 -14.88
N GLU A 86 -1.48 -23.52 -14.85
CA GLU A 86 -2.85 -23.75 -15.35
C GLU A 86 -2.86 -23.79 -16.86
N GLU A 87 -2.16 -22.86 -17.48
CA GLU A 87 -1.94 -22.82 -18.92
C GLU A 87 -1.15 -24.05 -19.41
N LEU A 88 -0.12 -24.46 -18.68
CA LEU A 88 0.72 -25.61 -19.04
C LEU A 88 0.11 -26.97 -18.68
N GLY A 89 -1.02 -27.02 -17.96
CA GLY A 89 -1.61 -28.26 -17.46
C GLY A 89 -0.72 -29.02 -16.46
N THR A 90 0.27 -28.36 -15.88
CA THR A 90 1.21 -28.94 -14.91
C THR A 90 0.74 -28.68 -13.48
N TRP A 91 1.32 -29.41 -12.52
CA TRP A 91 0.91 -29.37 -11.12
C TRP A 91 1.90 -28.58 -10.27
N PRO A 92 1.44 -27.54 -9.55
CA PRO A 92 2.30 -26.82 -8.62
C PRO A 92 2.73 -27.71 -7.46
N THR A 93 3.89 -27.44 -6.88
CA THR A 93 4.51 -28.29 -5.86
C THR A 93 3.63 -28.50 -4.63
N GLN A 94 2.81 -27.50 -4.26
CA GLN A 94 1.87 -27.63 -3.14
C GLN A 94 0.77 -28.67 -3.38
N THR A 95 0.51 -29.04 -4.64
CA THR A 95 -0.50 -30.03 -5.03
C THR A 95 0.09 -31.40 -5.39
N LEU A 96 1.42 -31.56 -5.35
CA LEU A 96 2.10 -32.82 -5.70
C LEU A 96 1.75 -33.98 -4.75
N GLY A 97 1.35 -33.68 -3.51
CA GLY A 97 0.90 -34.70 -2.55
C GLY A 97 -0.53 -35.21 -2.79
N ILE A 98 -1.28 -34.63 -3.73
CA ILE A 98 -2.61 -35.11 -4.09
C ILE A 98 -2.44 -36.25 -5.09
N HIS A 99 -2.30 -37.46 -4.56
CA HIS A 99 -2.16 -38.68 -5.36
C HIS A 99 -3.51 -39.17 -5.87
N ILE A 100 -3.49 -39.76 -7.07
CA ILE A 100 -4.64 -40.48 -7.62
C ILE A 100 -4.79 -41.78 -6.80
N LEU A 101 -6.01 -42.09 -6.38
CA LEU A 101 -6.31 -43.32 -5.67
C LEU A 101 -6.20 -44.49 -6.66
N VAL A 102 -5.22 -45.35 -6.42
CA VAL A 102 -5.02 -46.58 -7.21
C VAL A 102 -5.58 -47.75 -6.42
N LEU A 103 -6.75 -48.23 -6.83
CA LEU A 103 -7.32 -49.46 -6.31
C LEU A 103 -6.65 -50.65 -7.02
N GLN A 104 -6.08 -51.57 -6.24
CA GLN A 104 -5.58 -52.83 -6.79
C GLN A 104 -6.76 -53.77 -7.04
N VAL A 105 -6.98 -54.12 -8.30
CA VAL A 105 -8.08 -54.98 -8.73
C VAL A 105 -7.51 -56.22 -9.41
N PHE A 106 -8.10 -57.38 -9.13
CA PHE A 106 -7.69 -58.65 -9.74
C PHE A 106 -7.85 -58.62 -11.26
N LYS A 107 -6.92 -59.26 -11.95
CA LYS A 107 -6.85 -59.26 -13.41
C LYS A 107 -8.07 -59.93 -14.04
N GLU A 108 -8.59 -60.98 -13.40
CA GLU A 108 -9.78 -61.73 -13.80
C GLU A 108 -11.04 -60.85 -13.77
N TYR A 109 -11.13 -59.97 -12.77
CA TYR A 109 -12.23 -59.02 -12.65
C TYR A 109 -12.14 -57.93 -13.72
N LEU A 110 -10.95 -57.38 -13.98
CA LEU A 110 -10.74 -56.40 -15.05
C LEU A 110 -11.02 -56.97 -16.45
N ALA A 111 -10.82 -58.27 -16.67
CA ALA A 111 -11.20 -58.94 -17.91
C ALA A 111 -12.72 -58.99 -18.11
N THR A 112 -13.49 -59.04 -17.01
CA THR A 112 -14.96 -59.10 -17.03
C THR A 112 -15.59 -57.71 -17.05
N VAL A 113 -14.99 -56.76 -16.35
CA VAL A 113 -15.42 -55.36 -16.26
C VAL A 113 -14.23 -54.47 -16.63
N PRO A 114 -13.95 -54.28 -17.93
CA PRO A 114 -12.96 -53.31 -18.35
C PRO A 114 -13.40 -51.93 -17.84
N ASN A 115 -12.45 -51.15 -17.34
CA ASN A 115 -12.67 -49.80 -16.79
C ASN A 115 -13.37 -49.70 -15.42
N ALA A 116 -13.36 -50.77 -14.61
CA ALA A 116 -13.94 -50.75 -13.26
C ALA A 116 -13.45 -49.58 -12.36
N CYS A 117 -12.23 -49.10 -12.55
CA CYS A 117 -11.65 -47.98 -11.79
C CYS A 117 -11.76 -46.62 -12.49
N GLN A 118 -12.29 -46.56 -13.71
CA GLN A 118 -12.26 -45.34 -14.52
C GLN A 118 -13.12 -44.21 -13.93
N VAL A 119 -14.24 -44.56 -13.28
CA VAL A 119 -15.08 -43.61 -12.55
C VAL A 119 -14.29 -42.96 -11.41
N LEU A 120 -13.52 -43.76 -10.66
CA LEU A 120 -12.72 -43.27 -9.54
C LEU A 120 -11.58 -42.36 -10.01
N GLN A 121 -10.90 -42.74 -11.10
CA GLN A 121 -9.86 -41.92 -11.72
C GLN A 121 -10.41 -40.58 -12.21
N ALA A 122 -11.59 -40.57 -12.84
CA ALA A 122 -12.24 -39.34 -13.30
C ALA A 122 -12.58 -38.40 -12.13
N VAL A 123 -13.09 -38.95 -11.01
CA VAL A 123 -13.41 -38.18 -9.80
C VAL A 123 -12.15 -37.58 -9.17
N ASP A 124 -11.04 -38.33 -9.11
CA ASP A 124 -9.77 -37.82 -8.57
C ASP A 124 -9.18 -36.72 -9.44
N GLU A 125 -9.25 -36.86 -10.77
CA GLU A 125 -8.82 -35.82 -11.69
C GLU A 125 -9.64 -34.54 -11.55
N GLU A 126 -10.96 -34.67 -11.40
CA GLU A 126 -11.86 -33.55 -11.15
C GLU A 126 -11.53 -32.86 -9.82
N TYR A 127 -11.31 -33.63 -8.74
CA TYR A 127 -10.90 -33.10 -7.45
C TYR A 127 -9.58 -32.32 -7.53
N ARG A 128 -8.59 -32.83 -8.26
CA ARG A 128 -7.30 -32.17 -8.46
C ARG A 128 -7.45 -30.85 -9.23
N LYS A 129 -8.25 -30.84 -10.30
CA LYS A 129 -8.56 -29.63 -11.07
C LYS A 129 -9.29 -28.59 -10.20
N ALA A 130 -10.32 -29.02 -9.45
CA ALA A 130 -11.07 -28.15 -8.57
C ALA A 130 -10.20 -27.54 -7.47
N THR A 131 -9.35 -28.35 -6.83
CA THR A 131 -8.42 -27.90 -5.78
C THR A 131 -7.46 -26.83 -6.31
N ARG A 132 -6.92 -27.06 -7.50
CA ARG A 132 -6.04 -26.11 -8.19
C ARG A 132 -6.74 -24.78 -8.47
N SER A 133 -7.92 -24.79 -9.11
CA SER A 133 -8.65 -23.55 -9.42
C SER A 133 -9.05 -22.79 -8.16
N ARG A 134 -9.45 -23.50 -7.09
CA ARG A 134 -9.73 -22.87 -5.79
C ARG A 134 -8.48 -22.25 -5.16
N SER A 135 -7.33 -22.93 -5.22
CA SER A 135 -6.07 -22.38 -4.72
C SER A 135 -5.68 -21.09 -5.45
N LEU A 136 -5.88 -21.04 -6.77
CA LEU A 136 -5.63 -19.82 -7.55
C LEU A 136 -6.61 -18.71 -7.14
N ALA A 137 -7.90 -19.01 -7.02
CA ALA A 137 -8.91 -18.05 -6.62
C ALA A 137 -8.63 -17.44 -5.24
N ILE A 138 -8.23 -18.26 -4.26
CA ILE A 138 -7.84 -17.78 -2.92
C ILE A 138 -6.65 -16.81 -3.01
N LYS A 139 -5.63 -17.16 -3.80
CA LYS A 139 -4.44 -16.31 -3.95
C LYS A 139 -4.72 -15.01 -4.70
N GLN A 140 -5.59 -15.04 -5.71
CA GLN A 140 -6.07 -13.82 -6.37
C GLN A 140 -6.88 -12.92 -5.43
N ALA A 141 -7.72 -13.51 -4.57
CA ALA A 141 -8.46 -12.74 -3.57
C ALA A 141 -7.53 -12.11 -2.53
N GLU A 142 -6.49 -12.82 -2.09
CA GLU A 142 -5.44 -12.28 -1.21
C GLU A 142 -4.70 -11.12 -1.88
N GLU A 143 -4.30 -11.25 -3.15
CA GLU A 143 -3.67 -10.19 -3.92
C GLU A 143 -4.55 -8.92 -3.98
N GLN A 144 -5.84 -9.09 -4.31
CA GLN A 144 -6.78 -7.96 -4.34
C GLN A 144 -6.99 -7.32 -2.98
N TRP A 145 -7.08 -8.11 -1.91
CA TRP A 145 -7.17 -7.58 -0.55
C TRP A 145 -5.94 -6.74 -0.18
N ILE A 146 -4.73 -7.20 -0.53
CA ILE A 146 -3.50 -6.43 -0.30
C ILE A 146 -3.53 -5.13 -1.10
N LEU A 147 -3.90 -5.18 -2.39
CA LEU A 147 -4.00 -3.98 -3.24
C LEU A 147 -4.99 -2.95 -2.69
N GLN A 148 -6.12 -3.40 -2.15
CA GLN A 148 -7.10 -2.52 -1.49
C GLN A 148 -6.55 -1.95 -0.18
N ALA A 149 -5.85 -2.77 0.61
CA ALA A 149 -5.24 -2.37 1.89
C ALA A 149 -4.02 -1.44 1.72
N LEU A 150 -3.37 -1.45 0.56
CA LEU A 150 -2.29 -0.54 0.19
C LEU A 150 -2.78 0.88 -0.12
N SER A 151 -4.10 1.08 -0.31
CA SER A 151 -4.67 2.42 -0.44
C SER A 151 -4.41 3.22 0.84
N PRO A 152 -3.63 4.31 0.76
CA PRO A 152 -3.11 4.96 1.97
C PRO A 152 -4.22 5.69 2.72
N ILE A 153 -4.57 5.20 3.91
CA ILE A 153 -5.34 5.94 4.94
C ILE A 153 -4.47 7.05 5.60
N LEU A 154 -3.29 7.34 5.03
CA LEU A 154 -2.32 8.27 5.61
C LEU A 154 -2.84 9.71 5.65
N HIS A 155 -3.64 10.12 4.67
CA HIS A 155 -4.31 11.43 4.71
C HIS A 155 -5.17 11.58 5.97
N ALA A 156 -5.97 10.56 6.30
CA ALA A 156 -6.81 10.60 7.51
C ALA A 156 -5.98 10.65 8.79
N VAL A 157 -4.82 9.96 8.82
CA VAL A 157 -3.90 10.01 9.97
C VAL A 157 -3.30 11.41 10.13
N ILE A 158 -2.88 12.06 9.05
CA ILE A 158 -2.35 13.44 9.08
C ILE A 158 -3.43 14.42 9.52
N GLU A 159 -4.66 14.23 9.05
CA GLU A 159 -5.80 15.06 9.43
C GLU A 159 -6.11 14.96 10.93
N VAL A 160 -6.27 13.74 11.46
CA VAL A 160 -6.55 13.50 12.89
C VAL A 160 -5.42 14.03 13.77
N GLU A 161 -4.18 13.72 13.43
CA GLU A 161 -3.02 14.18 14.20
C GLU A 161 -2.84 15.69 14.07
N GLY A 162 -3.15 16.27 12.91
CA GLY A 162 -3.11 17.70 12.68
C GLY A 162 -4.14 18.46 13.51
N GLN A 163 -5.35 17.92 13.66
CA GLN A 163 -6.36 18.48 14.55
C GLN A 163 -5.88 18.44 16.00
N ARG A 164 -5.34 17.29 16.46
CA ARG A 164 -4.78 17.14 17.80
C ARG A 164 -3.66 18.13 18.09
N LEU A 165 -2.75 18.32 17.15
CA LEU A 165 -1.63 19.25 17.28
C LEU A 165 -2.09 20.71 17.17
N SER A 166 -3.13 21.00 16.40
CA SER A 166 -3.62 22.38 16.20
C SER A 166 -3.99 23.07 17.51
N GLU A 167 -4.46 22.32 18.52
CA GLU A 167 -4.75 22.86 19.86
C GLU A 167 -3.50 23.33 20.59
N ARG A 168 -2.37 22.65 20.38
CA ARG A 168 -1.08 22.93 21.03
C ARG A 168 -0.32 24.09 20.38
N TYR A 169 -0.58 24.36 19.10
CA TYR A 169 0.06 25.44 18.33
C TYR A 169 -0.83 26.69 18.21
N LYS A 170 -1.87 26.82 19.04
CA LYS A 170 -2.60 28.08 19.18
C LYS A 170 -1.76 29.07 19.96
N HIS A 171 -1.63 30.26 19.41
CA HIS A 171 -1.01 31.39 20.10
C HIS A 171 -1.99 32.56 20.15
N PRO A 172 -1.97 33.33 21.26
CA PRO A 172 -2.82 34.50 21.40
C PRO A 172 -2.36 35.61 20.45
N ARG A 173 -3.29 36.16 19.67
CA ARG A 173 -3.04 37.39 18.89
C ARG A 173 -3.53 38.59 19.69
N PHE A 174 -2.65 39.55 19.89
CA PHE A 174 -2.97 40.82 20.53
C PHE A 174 -3.04 41.92 19.48
N THR A 175 -4.05 42.78 19.58
CA THR A 175 -4.11 44.02 18.79
C THR A 175 -3.94 45.21 19.74
N PRO A 176 -3.08 46.19 19.40
CA PRO A 176 -2.95 47.40 20.19
C PRO A 176 -4.22 48.24 20.06
N GLN A 177 -4.83 48.60 21.18
CA GLN A 177 -5.84 49.66 21.22
C GLN A 177 -5.16 51.04 21.21
N GLU A 178 -5.91 52.07 20.80
CA GLU A 178 -5.48 53.48 20.79
C GLU A 178 -4.99 53.98 22.17
N ASN A 179 -5.35 53.28 23.24
CA ASN A 179 -5.05 53.63 24.64
C ASN A 179 -3.70 53.03 25.11
N GLY A 180 -2.98 52.30 24.26
CA GLY A 180 -1.74 51.60 24.61
C GLY A 180 -1.92 50.26 25.34
N THR A 181 -3.16 49.84 25.60
CA THR A 181 -3.51 48.53 26.16
C THR A 181 -3.58 47.46 25.06
N LEU A 182 -3.01 46.28 25.33
CA LEU A 182 -3.11 45.11 24.47
C LEU A 182 -4.33 44.28 24.89
N GLU A 183 -5.32 44.16 24.02
CA GLU A 183 -6.44 43.22 24.22
C GLU A 183 -6.20 41.93 23.43
N LEU A 184 -6.57 40.81 24.04
CA LEU A 184 -6.58 39.51 23.38
C LEU A 184 -7.78 39.45 22.43
N THR A 185 -7.51 39.51 21.13
CA THR A 185 -8.58 39.55 20.11
C THR A 185 -9.04 38.15 19.75
N LEU A 186 -8.09 37.22 19.50
CA LEU A 186 -8.39 35.85 19.10
C LEU A 186 -7.19 34.91 19.24
N TRP A 187 -7.47 33.60 19.30
CA TRP A 187 -6.46 32.56 19.24
C TRP A 187 -6.22 32.15 17.79
N MET A 188 -5.01 32.35 17.28
CA MET A 188 -4.63 31.92 15.94
C MET A 188 -3.79 30.65 16.00
N ILE A 189 -3.95 29.77 15.01
CA ILE A 189 -3.02 28.66 14.79
C ILE A 189 -1.74 29.23 14.18
N ASP A 190 -0.58 28.73 14.64
CA ASP A 190 0.72 29.05 14.06
C ASP A 190 0.71 28.85 12.52
N PRO A 191 0.94 29.91 11.72
CA PRO A 191 0.95 29.80 10.26
C PRO A 191 2.03 28.83 9.77
N ILE A 192 3.15 28.69 10.50
CA ILE A 192 4.22 27.74 10.17
C ILE A 192 3.74 26.31 10.36
N PHE A 193 2.94 26.05 11.40
CA PHE A 193 2.33 24.74 11.61
C PHE A 193 1.29 24.42 10.53
N ALA A 194 0.46 25.39 10.17
CA ALA A 194 -0.54 25.24 9.12
C ALA A 194 0.10 24.91 7.76
N ASP A 195 1.16 25.63 7.39
CA ASP A 195 1.91 25.39 6.15
C ASP A 195 2.59 24.01 6.14
N LYS A 196 3.25 23.62 7.25
CA LYS A 196 3.84 22.28 7.39
C LYS A 196 2.82 21.16 7.24
N ARG A 197 1.61 21.33 7.75
CA ARG A 197 0.52 20.34 7.62
C ARG A 197 0.05 20.24 6.17
N ILE A 198 -0.18 21.37 5.49
CA ILE A 198 -0.60 21.39 4.08
C ILE A 198 0.46 20.72 3.21
N ARG A 199 1.73 21.03 3.46
CA ARG A 199 2.85 20.42 2.73
C ARG A 199 2.92 18.91 2.94
N LEU A 200 2.79 18.45 4.19
CA LEU A 200 2.77 17.02 4.50
C LEU A 200 1.60 16.28 3.82
N LEU A 201 0.42 16.89 3.74
CA LEU A 201 -0.73 16.34 3.02
C LEU A 201 -0.47 16.22 1.52
N ASN A 202 0.27 17.16 0.93
CA ASN A 202 0.64 17.09 -0.49
C ASN A 202 1.71 16.02 -0.77
N ASP A 203 2.63 15.81 0.18
CA ASP A 203 3.78 14.91 0.02
C ASP A 203 3.47 13.45 0.44
N VAL A 204 2.36 13.20 1.15
CA VAL A 204 2.02 11.87 1.71
C VAL A 204 1.94 10.76 0.67
N THR A 205 1.47 11.07 -0.54
CA THR A 205 1.42 10.11 -1.65
C THR A 205 2.82 9.71 -2.08
N HIS A 206 3.76 10.66 -2.12
CA HIS A 206 5.16 10.39 -2.46
C HIS A 206 5.87 9.57 -1.38
N PHE A 207 5.59 9.84 -0.10
CA PHE A 207 6.05 8.97 0.99
C PHE A 207 5.52 7.54 0.85
N SER A 208 4.25 7.38 0.45
CA SER A 208 3.66 6.06 0.22
C SER A 208 4.37 5.32 -0.91
N ILE A 209 4.55 5.98 -2.06
CA ILE A 209 5.22 5.41 -3.23
C ILE A 209 6.66 5.00 -2.89
N CYS A 210 7.43 5.90 -2.31
CA CYS A 210 8.81 5.65 -1.91
C CYS A 210 8.92 4.43 -0.97
N VAL A 211 8.03 4.33 0.04
CA VAL A 211 8.03 3.17 0.94
C VAL A 211 7.66 1.86 0.24
N MET A 212 6.79 1.89 -0.78
CA MET A 212 6.48 0.71 -1.59
C MET A 212 7.61 0.34 -2.56
N GLU A 213 8.46 1.29 -2.96
CA GLU A 213 9.59 1.03 -3.86
C GLU A 213 10.81 0.47 -3.12
N ILE A 214 10.97 0.83 -1.84
CA ILE A 214 12.04 0.28 -0.98
C ILE A 214 11.78 -1.18 -0.58
N SER A 215 10.50 -1.60 -0.53
CA SER A 215 10.11 -3.00 -0.24
C SER A 215 10.29 -3.89 -1.46
#